data_AF-A0A1D2AJA7-F1
#
_entry.id   AF-A0A1D2AJA7-F1
#
_cell.length_a   1.000
_cell.length_b   1.000
_cell.length_c   1.000
_cell.angle_alpha   90.00
_cell.angle_beta   90.00
_cell.angle_gamma   90.00
#
_symmetry.space_group_name_H-M   'P 1'
#
loop_
_entity.id
_entity.type
_entity.pdbx_description
1 polymer ?
#
loop_
_entity_poly.entity_id
_entity_poly.type
_entity_poly.pdbx_seq_one_letter_code
_entity_poly.pdbx_strand_id
1 'polypeptide(L)'
;LIERADMDGSNREIIVSDKVLWPCSVTVDHIHNRLYWSDAHKNAIESVDFDGHDRELVISHHIHLPFSIALFEDWVYWSDWGSDALLAVDRHSGMDVRVVHQKKSKASVLKLMHEVQQPSGVNRCARNQCAHVCLMNPSSYKCTCGHGYVLANDSHSCVRSTPLNLDHDVDYQPCEPNCLNGGSCILLDDKFFCRCPANFYGPSCEHVAISTIAAARSS
;
A
#
# COMPACT_ATOMS: atom_id res chain seq x y z
N LEU A 1 -2.77 14.57 -1.48
CA LEU A 1 -1.41 14.66 -2.05
C LEU A 1 -1.19 13.52 -3.04
N ILE A 2 -0.34 13.73 -4.03
CA ILE A 2 0.14 12.72 -4.98
C ILE A 2 1.66 12.74 -4.90
N GLU A 3 2.26 11.57 -4.77
CA GLU A 3 3.70 11.39 -4.52
C GLU A 3 4.31 10.41 -5.51
N ARG A 4 5.62 10.53 -5.68
CA ARG A 4 6.45 9.62 -6.47
C ARG A 4 7.62 9.18 -5.60
N ALA A 5 8.09 7.97 -5.83
CA ALA A 5 9.35 7.45 -5.32
C ALA A 5 9.94 6.50 -6.36
N ASP A 6 11.24 6.23 -6.25
CA ASP A 6 11.86 5.14 -7.00
C ASP A 6 11.30 3.78 -6.52
N MET A 7 11.37 2.74 -7.35
CA MET A 7 10.81 1.43 -6.97
C MET A 7 11.56 0.77 -5.81
N ASP A 8 12.73 1.30 -5.42
CA ASP A 8 13.47 0.90 -4.22
C ASP A 8 13.08 1.71 -2.96
N GLY A 9 12.07 2.58 -3.07
CA GLY A 9 11.53 3.42 -2.00
C GLY A 9 12.36 4.67 -1.71
N SER A 10 13.47 4.90 -2.43
CA SER A 10 14.26 6.12 -2.30
C SER A 10 13.66 7.28 -3.10
N ASN A 11 14.21 8.49 -2.92
CA ASN A 11 13.84 9.69 -3.66
C ASN A 11 12.33 9.98 -3.64
N ARG A 12 11.71 9.84 -2.46
CA ARG A 12 10.29 10.17 -2.27
C ARG A 12 10.08 11.68 -2.38
N GLU A 13 9.19 12.07 -3.28
CA GLU A 13 8.87 13.44 -3.62
C GLU A 13 7.36 13.66 -3.69
N ILE A 14 6.91 14.86 -3.32
CA ILE A 14 5.52 15.29 -3.48
C ILE A 14 5.40 15.96 -4.85
N ILE A 15 4.51 15.43 -5.70
CA ILE A 15 4.25 15.97 -7.04
C ILE A 15 3.09 16.96 -7.00
N VAL A 16 2.01 16.63 -6.28
CA VAL A 16 0.85 17.51 -6.11
C VAL A 16 0.48 17.59 -4.64
N SER A 17 0.59 18.79 -4.06
CA SER A 17 0.31 19.04 -2.64
C SER A 17 -1.04 19.71 -2.39
N ASP A 18 -1.60 20.41 -3.38
CA ASP A 18 -2.80 21.24 -3.22
C ASP A 18 -4.00 20.72 -4.03
N LYS A 19 -5.22 21.06 -3.55
CA LYS A 19 -6.49 20.82 -4.25
C LYS A 19 -6.68 19.36 -4.71
N VAL A 20 -6.18 18.42 -3.91
CA VAL A 20 -6.40 16.97 -4.00
C VAL A 20 -7.16 16.59 -2.74
N LEU A 21 -8.40 16.13 -2.89
CA LEU A 21 -9.33 15.90 -1.79
C LEU A 21 -9.58 14.41 -1.58
N TRP A 22 -10.00 13.71 -2.63
CA TRP A 22 -10.21 12.26 -2.56
C TRP A 22 -9.67 11.55 -3.81
N PRO A 23 -8.34 11.44 -3.95
CA PRO A 23 -7.74 10.72 -5.06
C PRO A 23 -8.05 9.23 -4.94
N CYS A 24 -8.61 8.61 -5.98
CA CYS A 24 -8.98 7.19 -5.97
C CYS A 24 -8.07 6.32 -6.84
N SER A 25 -7.59 6.84 -7.97
CA SER A 25 -6.75 6.09 -8.90
C SER A 25 -5.80 7.04 -9.61
N VAL A 26 -4.59 6.53 -9.88
CA VAL A 26 -3.56 7.20 -10.66
C VAL A 26 -3.13 6.27 -11.79
N THR A 27 -2.82 6.84 -12.95
CA THR A 27 -2.26 6.13 -14.10
C THR A 27 -1.24 7.03 -14.81
N VAL A 28 -0.34 6.43 -15.57
CA VAL A 28 0.81 7.13 -16.17
C VAL A 28 0.80 6.99 -17.68
N ASP A 29 1.06 8.09 -18.36
CA ASP A 29 1.45 8.14 -19.75
C ASP A 29 2.97 8.29 -19.81
N HIS A 30 3.64 7.18 -20.06
CA HIS A 30 5.10 7.10 -20.12
C HIS A 30 5.69 7.65 -21.43
N ILE A 31 4.86 7.90 -22.46
CA ILE A 31 5.29 8.49 -23.73
C ILE A 31 5.39 10.01 -23.57
N HIS A 32 4.40 10.60 -22.90
CA HIS A 32 4.31 12.05 -22.71
C HIS A 32 4.78 12.53 -21.32
N ASN A 33 5.34 11.64 -20.48
CA ASN A 33 5.78 11.94 -19.11
C ASN A 33 4.72 12.65 -18.27
N ARG A 34 3.50 12.11 -18.30
CA ARG A 34 2.33 12.73 -17.67
C ARG A 34 1.56 11.74 -16.83
N LEU A 35 1.09 12.15 -15.66
CA LEU A 35 0.25 11.33 -14.80
C LEU A 35 -1.17 11.89 -14.78
N TYR A 36 -2.14 10.99 -14.66
CA TYR A 36 -3.56 11.28 -14.58
C TYR A 36 -4.09 10.72 -13.27
N TRP A 37 -5.01 11.42 -12.62
CA TRP A 37 -5.70 10.90 -11.44
C TRP A 37 -7.16 11.28 -11.42
N SER A 38 -7.97 10.43 -10.80
CA SER A 38 -9.37 10.73 -10.49
C SER A 38 -9.52 11.18 -9.05
N ASP A 39 -10.32 12.23 -8.84
CA ASP A 39 -10.72 12.73 -7.53
C ASP A 39 -12.24 12.61 -7.35
N ALA A 40 -12.65 11.72 -6.44
CA ALA A 40 -14.05 11.39 -6.20
C ALA A 40 -14.82 12.45 -5.41
N HIS A 41 -14.13 13.36 -4.72
CA HIS A 41 -14.79 14.47 -4.05
C HIS A 41 -15.01 15.63 -5.02
N LYS A 42 -14.04 15.86 -5.92
CA LYS A 42 -14.12 16.92 -6.92
C LYS A 42 -14.95 16.53 -8.14
N ASN A 43 -15.29 15.24 -8.29
CA ASN A 43 -15.89 14.69 -9.50
C ASN A 43 -15.09 15.11 -10.72
N ALA A 44 -13.79 14.80 -10.72
CA ALA A 44 -12.90 15.24 -11.78
C ALA A 44 -11.82 14.22 -12.08
N ILE A 45 -11.34 14.23 -13.31
CA ILE A 45 -10.05 13.66 -13.69
C ILE A 45 -9.15 14.81 -14.07
N GLU A 46 -7.94 14.81 -13.52
CA GLU A 46 -6.93 15.82 -13.75
C GLU A 46 -5.64 15.15 -14.21
N SER A 47 -4.77 15.95 -14.80
CA SER A 47 -3.45 15.51 -15.23
C SER A 47 -2.39 16.54 -14.90
N VAL A 48 -1.15 16.08 -14.79
CA VAL A 48 0.02 16.89 -14.48
C VAL A 48 1.24 16.19 -15.08
N ASP A 49 2.27 16.94 -15.45
CA ASP A 49 3.53 16.32 -15.83
C ASP A 49 4.19 15.59 -14.63
N PHE A 50 5.22 14.80 -14.92
CA PHE A 50 5.93 14.05 -13.87
C PHE A 50 6.65 14.93 -12.84
N ASP A 51 6.88 16.21 -13.11
CA ASP A 51 7.53 17.14 -12.19
C ASP A 51 6.53 18.00 -11.40
N GLY A 52 5.23 17.81 -11.63
CA GLY A 52 4.15 18.51 -10.93
C GLY A 52 3.72 19.82 -11.59
N HIS A 53 4.22 20.14 -12.78
CA HIS A 53 3.85 21.32 -13.55
C HIS A 53 2.75 21.02 -14.58
N ASP A 54 2.25 22.10 -15.21
CA ASP A 54 1.28 22.02 -16.29
C ASP A 54 0.02 21.23 -15.91
N ARG A 55 -0.52 21.51 -14.72
CA ARG A 55 -1.73 20.85 -14.23
C ARG A 55 -2.95 21.22 -15.08
N GLU A 56 -3.63 20.22 -15.62
CA GLU A 56 -4.81 20.37 -16.47
C GLU A 56 -6.03 19.62 -15.92
N LEU A 57 -7.20 20.21 -16.11
CA LEU A 57 -8.48 19.54 -15.88
C LEU A 57 -8.91 18.79 -17.14
N VAL A 58 -8.97 17.47 -17.09
CA VAL A 58 -9.35 16.64 -18.23
C VAL A 58 -10.86 16.60 -18.38
N ILE A 59 -11.58 16.37 -17.27
CA ILE A 59 -13.04 16.35 -17.26
C ILE A 59 -13.58 16.64 -15.86
N SER A 60 -14.69 17.38 -15.79
CA SER A 60 -15.47 17.62 -14.57
C SER A 60 -17.00 17.59 -14.81
N HIS A 61 -17.41 17.14 -15.98
CA HIS A 61 -18.82 17.03 -16.39
C HIS A 61 -19.13 15.57 -16.75
N HIS A 62 -20.38 15.13 -16.56
CA HIS A 62 -20.78 13.71 -16.75
C HIS A 62 -19.95 12.69 -15.95
N ILE A 63 -19.38 13.14 -14.83
CA ILE A 63 -18.59 12.35 -13.89
C ILE A 63 -19.17 12.58 -12.49
N HIS A 64 -19.40 11.49 -11.74
CA HIS A 64 -20.19 11.54 -10.51
C HIS A 64 -19.48 10.94 -9.30
N LEU A 65 -18.85 9.78 -9.48
CA LEU A 65 -18.06 9.15 -8.43
C LEU A 65 -16.97 8.26 -9.07
N PRO A 66 -15.93 8.88 -9.66
CA PRO A 66 -14.89 8.15 -10.37
C PRO A 66 -14.04 7.35 -9.40
N PHE A 67 -13.74 6.10 -9.75
CA PHE A 67 -12.96 5.20 -8.90
C PHE A 67 -11.62 4.83 -9.53
N SER A 68 -11.62 4.06 -10.61
CA SER A 68 -10.43 3.61 -11.31
C SER A 68 -10.37 4.20 -12.71
N ILE A 69 -9.17 4.58 -13.14
CA ILE A 69 -8.92 5.15 -14.46
C ILE A 69 -7.86 4.34 -15.23
N ALA A 70 -7.94 4.40 -16.55
CA ALA A 70 -6.93 3.84 -17.46
C ALA A 70 -6.81 4.71 -18.72
N LEU A 71 -5.62 4.73 -19.33
CA LEU A 71 -5.35 5.47 -20.55
C LEU A 71 -5.07 4.52 -21.70
N PHE A 72 -5.58 4.84 -22.89
CA PHE A 72 -5.11 4.24 -24.13
C PHE A 72 -5.35 5.20 -25.29
N GLU A 73 -4.31 5.40 -26.09
CA GLU A 73 -4.34 6.35 -27.20
C GLU A 73 -4.86 7.72 -26.73
N ASP A 74 -5.86 8.25 -27.41
CA ASP A 74 -6.48 9.55 -27.13
C ASP A 74 -7.58 9.49 -26.07
N TRP A 75 -7.81 8.34 -25.43
CA TRP A 75 -8.94 8.13 -24.53
C TRP A 75 -8.52 7.95 -23.07
N VAL A 76 -9.26 8.62 -22.19
CA VAL A 76 -9.31 8.29 -20.76
C VAL A 76 -10.54 7.45 -20.49
N TYR A 77 -10.35 6.27 -19.92
CA TYR A 77 -11.41 5.38 -19.47
C TYR A 77 -11.54 5.47 -17.95
N TRP A 78 -12.75 5.50 -17.43
CA TRP A 78 -12.96 5.43 -15.99
C TRP A 78 -14.20 4.65 -15.59
N SER A 79 -14.09 4.03 -14.42
CA SER A 79 -15.19 3.38 -13.75
C SER A 79 -15.88 4.39 -12.85
N ASP A 80 -17.17 4.65 -13.06
CA ASP A 80 -17.95 5.59 -12.27
C ASP A 80 -18.99 4.85 -11.42
N TRP A 81 -18.90 5.01 -10.10
CA TRP A 81 -19.83 4.39 -9.14
C TRP A 81 -21.14 5.16 -8.98
N GLY A 82 -21.23 6.40 -9.46
CA GLY A 82 -22.45 7.21 -9.42
C GLY A 82 -23.38 6.89 -10.58
N SER A 83 -22.82 6.56 -11.76
CA SER A 83 -23.59 6.14 -12.94
C SER A 83 -23.59 4.64 -13.20
N ASP A 84 -22.90 3.85 -12.36
CA ASP A 84 -22.70 2.41 -12.52
C ASP A 84 -22.26 2.04 -13.95
N ALA A 85 -21.31 2.78 -14.49
CA ALA A 85 -20.85 2.64 -15.87
C ALA A 85 -19.34 2.72 -16.01
N LEU A 86 -18.83 2.10 -17.07
CA LEU A 86 -17.52 2.37 -17.64
C LEU A 86 -17.71 3.43 -18.73
N LEU A 87 -17.04 4.57 -18.56
CA LEU A 87 -17.08 5.67 -19.51
C LEU A 87 -15.71 5.89 -20.14
N ALA A 88 -15.71 6.62 -21.26
CA ALA A 88 -14.52 7.10 -21.93
C ALA A 88 -14.73 8.56 -22.38
N VAL A 89 -13.65 9.34 -22.41
CA VAL A 89 -13.63 10.71 -22.91
C VAL A 89 -12.35 10.93 -23.70
N ASP A 90 -12.40 11.79 -24.73
CA ASP A 90 -11.20 12.26 -25.40
C ASP A 90 -10.34 13.07 -24.43
N ARG A 91 -9.09 12.66 -24.25
CA ARG A 91 -8.19 13.18 -23.22
C ARG A 91 -7.70 14.60 -23.47
N HIS A 92 -7.76 15.06 -24.71
CA HIS A 92 -7.21 16.36 -25.14
C HIS A 92 -8.27 17.45 -25.09
N SER A 93 -9.45 17.18 -25.64
CA SER A 93 -10.57 18.10 -25.65
C SER A 93 -11.40 18.04 -24.38
N GLY A 94 -11.37 16.92 -23.64
CA GLY A 94 -12.30 16.65 -22.55
C GLY A 94 -13.74 16.48 -23.03
N MET A 95 -13.95 16.32 -24.34
CA MET A 95 -15.27 16.22 -24.98
C MET A 95 -15.54 14.77 -25.44
N ASP A 96 -16.74 14.54 -25.99
CA ASP A 96 -17.15 13.22 -26.50
C ASP A 96 -17.16 12.13 -25.43
N VAL A 97 -17.92 12.37 -24.36
CA VAL A 97 -18.13 11.39 -23.30
C VAL A 97 -19.01 10.25 -23.81
N ARG A 98 -18.49 9.03 -23.70
CA ARG A 98 -19.15 7.81 -24.18
C ARG A 98 -19.31 6.80 -23.05
N VAL A 99 -20.46 6.14 -23.00
CA VAL A 99 -20.65 4.95 -22.16
C VAL A 99 -20.09 3.75 -22.93
N VAL A 100 -18.98 3.22 -22.46
CA VAL A 100 -18.34 2.01 -23.04
C VAL A 100 -19.09 0.76 -22.58
N HIS A 101 -19.51 0.71 -21.32
CA HIS A 101 -20.25 -0.41 -20.78
C HIS A 101 -21.11 -0.02 -19.58
N GLN A 102 -22.40 -0.32 -19.62
CA GLN A 102 -23.28 -0.17 -18.47
C GLN A 102 -23.11 -1.38 -17.54
N LYS A 103 -22.77 -1.14 -16.27
CA LYS A 103 -22.63 -2.21 -15.28
C LYS A 103 -23.90 -2.34 -14.44
N LYS A 104 -24.15 -3.56 -13.96
CA LYS A 104 -25.24 -3.87 -13.00
C LYS A 104 -24.76 -3.84 -11.54
N SER A 105 -23.49 -3.54 -11.31
CA SER A 105 -22.87 -3.45 -9.99
C SER A 105 -21.68 -2.50 -10.05
N LYS A 106 -21.28 -1.98 -8.89
CA LYS A 106 -20.13 -1.07 -8.78
C LYS A 106 -18.90 -1.71 -9.42
N ALA A 107 -18.35 -0.97 -10.37
CA ALA A 107 -17.20 -1.37 -11.15
C ALA A 107 -15.94 -1.48 -10.28
N SER A 108 -15.26 -2.62 -10.37
CA SER A 108 -13.91 -2.83 -9.83
C SER A 108 -12.84 -2.07 -10.64
N VAL A 109 -11.59 -2.18 -10.17
CA VAL A 109 -10.39 -1.59 -10.78
C VAL A 109 -10.30 -1.90 -12.30
N LEU A 110 -9.98 -0.89 -13.08
CA LEU A 110 -9.69 -0.99 -14.51
C LEU A 110 -8.19 -1.19 -14.73
N LYS A 111 -7.85 -2.09 -15.65
CA LYS A 111 -6.48 -2.22 -16.15
C LYS A 111 -6.53 -2.36 -17.66
N LEU A 112 -5.84 -1.48 -18.36
CA LEU A 112 -5.65 -1.65 -19.79
C LEU A 112 -4.60 -2.72 -20.07
N MET A 113 -4.88 -3.59 -21.04
CA MET A 113 -3.96 -4.65 -21.46
C MET A 113 -3.61 -4.47 -22.93
N HIS A 114 -2.41 -3.95 -23.17
CA HIS A 114 -1.83 -3.79 -24.50
C HIS A 114 -0.30 -3.84 -24.42
N GLU A 115 0.37 -4.40 -25.42
CA GLU A 115 1.84 -4.53 -25.43
C GLU A 115 2.54 -3.16 -25.36
N VAL A 116 1.97 -2.15 -26.02
CA VAL A 116 2.49 -0.76 -25.98
C VAL A 116 2.44 -0.16 -24.57
N GLN A 117 1.56 -0.62 -23.68
CA GLN A 117 1.54 -0.17 -22.29
C GLN A 117 2.60 -0.87 -21.41
N GLN A 118 3.30 -1.88 -21.96
CA GLN A 118 4.35 -2.65 -21.30
C GLN A 118 5.55 -2.76 -22.23
N PRO A 119 6.20 -1.63 -22.57
CA PRO A 119 7.34 -1.63 -23.49
C PRO A 119 8.46 -2.53 -22.94
N SER A 120 9.22 -3.13 -23.86
CA SER A 120 10.38 -3.94 -23.49
C SER A 120 11.38 -3.08 -22.73
N GLY A 121 11.78 -3.54 -21.54
CA GLY A 121 12.75 -2.87 -20.67
C GLY A 121 13.94 -3.76 -20.35
N VAL A 122 15.04 -3.14 -19.90
CA VAL A 122 16.19 -3.88 -19.39
C VAL A 122 15.92 -4.23 -17.93
N ASN A 123 15.70 -5.52 -17.66
CA ASN A 123 15.64 -6.00 -16.29
C ASN A 123 17.06 -6.05 -15.70
N ARG A 124 17.47 -4.96 -15.02
CA ARG A 124 18.78 -4.89 -14.36
C ARG A 124 18.93 -5.90 -13.24
N CYS A 125 17.83 -6.43 -12.68
CA CYS A 125 17.82 -7.47 -11.66
C CYS A 125 18.02 -8.89 -12.20
N ALA A 126 17.93 -9.12 -13.53
CA ALA A 126 17.90 -10.46 -14.11
C ALA A 126 19.15 -11.32 -13.85
N ARG A 127 20.29 -10.70 -13.51
CA ARG A 127 21.57 -11.39 -13.24
C ARG A 127 22.11 -11.15 -11.83
N ASN A 128 21.35 -10.48 -10.96
CA ASN A 128 21.87 -10.06 -9.66
C ASN A 128 21.58 -11.07 -8.56
N GLN A 129 22.44 -11.05 -7.54
CA GLN A 129 22.51 -12.05 -6.47
C GLN A 129 21.93 -11.53 -5.15
N CYS A 130 20.92 -10.65 -5.18
CA CYS A 130 20.27 -10.20 -3.95
C CYS A 130 19.74 -11.41 -3.19
N ALA A 131 20.03 -11.52 -1.88
CA ALA A 131 19.61 -12.66 -1.09
C ALA A 131 18.09 -12.75 -0.95
N HIS A 132 17.40 -11.60 -0.84
CA HIS A 132 15.94 -11.53 -0.72
C HIS A 132 15.30 -10.83 -1.93
N VAL A 133 15.25 -9.49 -1.96
CA VAL A 133 14.51 -8.73 -2.99
C VAL A 133 15.45 -7.82 -3.77
N CYS A 134 15.30 -7.77 -5.09
CA CYS A 134 15.98 -6.81 -5.98
C CYS A 134 14.96 -5.80 -6.51
N LEU A 135 15.14 -4.52 -6.18
CA LEU A 135 14.28 -3.43 -6.62
C LEU A 135 15.03 -2.57 -7.63
N MET A 136 14.38 -2.20 -8.72
CA MET A 136 14.98 -1.31 -9.72
C MET A 136 14.93 0.15 -9.23
N ASN A 137 15.90 0.95 -9.63
CA ASN A 137 15.81 2.41 -9.57
C ASN A 137 16.19 2.98 -10.96
N PRO A 138 16.00 4.28 -11.25
CA PRO A 138 16.12 4.83 -12.60
C PRO A 138 17.42 4.45 -13.32
N SER A 139 18.53 4.41 -12.58
CA SER A 139 19.88 4.16 -13.12
C SER A 139 20.44 2.76 -12.82
N SER A 140 19.94 2.04 -11.82
CA SER A 140 20.55 0.81 -11.28
C SER A 140 19.50 -0.11 -10.64
N TYR A 141 19.88 -0.82 -9.58
CA TYR A 141 19.06 -1.64 -8.71
C TYR A 141 19.57 -1.53 -7.26
N LYS A 142 18.74 -1.97 -6.31
CA LYS A 142 19.06 -2.04 -4.89
C LYS A 142 18.54 -3.35 -4.30
N CYS A 143 19.37 -4.05 -3.56
CA CYS A 143 18.92 -5.20 -2.78
C CYS A 143 18.25 -4.72 -1.49
N THR A 144 17.11 -5.32 -1.14
CA THR A 144 16.40 -5.06 0.11
C THR A 144 16.08 -6.36 0.82
N CYS A 145 15.95 -6.26 2.14
CA CYS A 145 15.67 -7.40 3.00
C CYS A 145 14.21 -7.36 3.45
N GLY A 146 13.57 -8.54 3.48
CA GLY A 146 12.26 -8.69 4.08
C GLY A 146 12.27 -8.45 5.60
N HIS A 147 11.08 -8.41 6.17
CA HIS A 147 10.86 -8.14 7.59
C HIS A 147 11.72 -9.04 8.50
N GLY A 148 12.35 -8.44 9.53
CA GLY A 148 13.24 -9.14 10.47
C GLY A 148 14.68 -9.36 9.99
N TYR A 149 15.08 -8.73 8.89
CA TYR A 149 16.44 -8.77 8.35
C TYR A 149 16.94 -7.38 7.96
N VAL A 150 18.25 -7.17 8.09
CA VAL A 150 18.95 -5.96 7.66
C VAL A 150 19.94 -6.31 6.56
N LEU A 151 20.11 -5.41 5.59
CA LEU A 151 21.07 -5.58 4.51
C LEU A 151 22.49 -5.54 5.08
N ALA A 152 23.30 -6.55 4.75
CA ALA A 152 24.68 -6.62 5.17
C ALA A 152 25.55 -5.61 4.40
N ASN A 153 26.78 -5.40 4.87
CA ASN A 153 27.72 -4.45 4.26
C ASN A 153 28.11 -4.80 2.82
N ASP A 154 27.92 -6.05 2.39
CA ASP A 154 28.13 -6.47 0.99
C ASP A 154 27.03 -5.98 0.04
N SER A 155 26.00 -5.30 0.56
CA SER A 155 24.86 -4.75 -0.17
C SER A 155 24.02 -5.80 -0.91
N HIS A 156 24.16 -7.09 -0.59
CA HIS A 156 23.48 -8.20 -1.25
C HIS A 156 22.87 -9.20 -0.27
N SER A 157 23.59 -9.51 0.81
CA SER A 157 23.17 -10.48 1.81
C SER A 157 22.24 -9.85 2.86
N CYS A 158 21.37 -10.67 3.42
CA CYS A 158 20.45 -10.26 4.48
C CYS A 158 20.82 -10.99 5.78
N VAL A 159 21.07 -10.22 6.84
CA VAL A 159 21.37 -10.75 8.18
C VAL A 159 20.17 -10.52 9.09
N ARG A 160 19.87 -11.47 9.97
CA ARG A 160 18.72 -11.35 10.87
C ARG A 160 18.92 -10.13 11.78
N SER A 161 17.92 -9.26 11.87
CA SER A 161 17.96 -8.11 12.78
C SER A 161 18.05 -8.64 14.21
N THR A 162 19.16 -8.41 14.90
CA THR A 162 19.24 -8.71 16.33
C THR A 162 18.35 -7.71 17.08
N PRO A 163 17.75 -8.11 18.23
CA PRO A 163 16.85 -7.25 19.00
C PRO A 163 17.45 -5.94 19.53
N LEU A 164 18.74 -5.68 19.28
CA LEU A 164 19.49 -4.54 19.83
C LEU A 164 19.73 -3.41 18.81
N ASN A 165 19.24 -3.54 17.57
CA ASN A 165 19.37 -2.50 16.52
C ASN A 165 18.01 -2.18 15.87
N LEU A 166 16.94 -2.17 16.66
CA LEU A 166 15.62 -1.67 16.28
C LEU A 166 15.43 -0.26 16.86
N ASP A 167 16.19 0.70 16.36
CA ASP A 167 15.71 2.08 16.36
C ASP A 167 14.90 2.25 15.08
N HIS A 168 13.65 2.69 15.23
CA HIS A 168 12.71 3.13 14.17
C HIS A 168 11.65 2.18 13.58
N ASP A 169 11.19 1.15 14.31
CA ASP A 169 9.77 0.77 14.24
C ASP A 169 9.27 0.44 15.65
N VAL A 170 8.47 1.35 16.19
CA VAL A 170 7.80 1.23 17.48
C VAL A 170 6.73 0.15 17.34
N ASP A 171 6.65 -0.72 18.34
CA ASP A 171 5.54 -1.65 18.63
C ASP A 171 5.67 -3.11 18.14
N TYR A 172 6.84 -3.72 18.30
CA TYR A 172 6.91 -5.18 18.43
C TYR A 172 7.63 -5.58 19.73
N GLN A 173 7.02 -5.22 20.86
CA GLN A 173 7.42 -5.76 22.15
C GLN A 173 6.60 -7.04 22.41
N PRO A 174 7.23 -8.23 22.46
CA PRO A 174 6.49 -9.47 22.68
C PRO A 174 5.84 -9.46 24.08
N CYS A 175 4.51 -9.61 24.11
CA CYS A 175 3.64 -9.50 25.28
C CYS A 175 3.73 -8.13 26.01
N GLU A 176 3.09 -7.09 25.48
CA GLU A 176 2.81 -5.86 26.25
C GLU A 176 1.34 -5.85 26.74
N PRO A 177 1.08 -5.73 28.06
CA PRO A 177 2.04 -5.67 29.16
C PRO A 177 2.76 -7.00 29.39
N ASN A 178 4.01 -6.94 29.88
CA ASN A 178 4.81 -8.12 30.26
C ASN A 178 4.01 -9.10 31.12
N CYS A 179 4.20 -10.40 30.90
CA CYS A 179 3.57 -11.43 31.73
C CYS A 179 4.08 -11.33 33.18
N LEU A 180 3.16 -11.04 34.10
CA LEU A 180 3.42 -10.92 35.53
C LEU A 180 3.42 -12.29 36.21
N ASN A 181 3.86 -12.34 37.47
CA ASN A 181 3.73 -13.50 38.35
C ASN A 181 4.27 -14.83 37.80
N GLY A 182 5.32 -14.78 36.98
CA GLY A 182 5.94 -15.96 36.38
C GLY A 182 5.22 -16.50 35.14
N GLY A 183 4.32 -15.73 34.52
CA GLY A 183 3.73 -16.07 33.23
C GLY A 183 4.76 -16.21 32.10
N SER A 184 4.53 -17.16 31.20
CA SER A 184 5.38 -17.38 30.03
C SER A 184 4.75 -16.75 28.79
N CYS A 185 5.48 -15.88 28.09
CA CYS A 185 5.04 -15.34 26.80
C CYS A 185 5.11 -16.43 25.72
N ILE A 186 4.02 -16.67 25.00
CA ILE A 186 3.92 -17.66 23.93
C ILE A 186 3.34 -17.05 22.65
N LEU A 187 3.79 -17.53 21.49
CA LEU A 187 3.28 -17.12 20.18
C LEU A 187 2.26 -18.16 19.69
N LEU A 188 1.03 -17.72 19.42
CA LEU A 188 -0.05 -18.53 18.86
C LEU A 188 -0.75 -17.73 17.75
N ASP A 189 -0.87 -18.30 16.56
CA ASP A 189 -1.56 -17.68 15.40
C ASP A 189 -1.12 -16.22 15.15
N ASP A 190 0.20 -16.00 15.06
CA ASP A 190 0.84 -14.69 14.87
C ASP A 190 0.51 -13.63 15.94
N LYS A 191 0.03 -14.05 17.12
CA LYS A 191 -0.23 -13.19 18.29
C LYS A 191 0.47 -13.70 19.54
N PHE A 192 0.94 -12.78 20.37
CA PHE A 192 1.54 -13.11 21.66
C PHE A 192 0.50 -13.16 22.78
N PHE A 193 0.61 -14.18 23.62
CA PHE A 193 -0.24 -14.36 24.80
C PHE A 193 0.60 -14.73 26.02
N CYS A 194 0.14 -14.32 27.21
CA CYS A 194 0.71 -14.78 28.46
C CYS A 194 0.07 -16.10 28.89
N ARG A 195 0.88 -17.15 29.00
CA ARG A 195 0.48 -18.41 29.64
C ARG A 195 0.73 -18.31 31.14
N CYS A 196 -0.34 -18.22 31.91
CA CYS A 196 -0.27 -18.03 33.36
C CYS A 196 -0.04 -19.34 34.14
N PRO A 197 0.69 -19.30 35.27
CA PRO A 197 0.74 -20.40 36.22
C PRO A 197 -0.62 -20.64 36.88
N ALA A 198 -0.84 -21.82 37.46
CA ALA A 198 -2.15 -22.27 37.96
C ALA A 198 -2.84 -21.34 38.98
N ASN A 199 -2.08 -20.50 39.68
CA ASN A 199 -2.59 -19.56 40.68
C ASN A 199 -2.82 -18.14 40.13
N PHE A 200 -2.68 -17.93 38.82
CA PHE A 200 -2.82 -16.61 38.21
C PHE A 200 -3.63 -16.67 36.92
N TYR A 201 -4.31 -15.56 36.59
CA TYR A 201 -5.08 -15.41 35.37
C TYR A 201 -5.10 -13.94 34.91
N GLY A 202 -5.64 -13.70 33.72
CA GLY A 202 -5.65 -12.39 33.09
C GLY A 202 -4.70 -12.32 31.88
N PRO A 203 -4.87 -11.31 31.01
CA PRO A 203 -4.05 -11.12 29.80
C PRO A 203 -2.55 -11.01 30.09
N SER A 204 -2.16 -10.54 31.26
CA SER A 204 -0.76 -10.45 31.71
C SER A 204 -0.52 -11.21 33.03
N CYS A 205 -1.39 -12.15 33.40
CA CYS A 205 -1.31 -12.90 34.67
C CYS A 205 -1.33 -12.02 35.93
N GLU A 206 -2.06 -10.90 35.86
CA GLU A 206 -2.16 -9.87 36.88
C GLU A 206 -3.08 -10.24 38.06
N HIS A 207 -3.96 -11.22 37.88
CA HIS A 207 -4.93 -11.62 38.88
C HIS A 207 -4.55 -12.93 39.56
N VAL A 208 -4.75 -13.01 40.88
CA VAL A 208 -4.55 -14.24 41.66
C VAL A 208 -5.82 -15.09 41.59
N ALA A 209 -5.70 -16.34 41.13
CA ALA A 209 -6.76 -17.33 41.25
C ALA A 209 -6.87 -17.75 42.72
N ILE A 210 -7.93 -17.30 43.40
CA ILE A 210 -8.21 -17.71 44.78
C ILE A 210 -8.55 -19.20 44.76
N SER A 211 -7.68 -20.03 45.34
CA SER A 211 -8.02 -21.42 45.66
C SER A 211 -9.04 -21.40 46.81
N THR A 212 -10.31 -21.67 46.52
CA THR A 212 -11.27 -22.06 47.56
C THR A 212 -10.86 -23.42 48.10
N ILE A 213 -10.01 -23.42 49.13
CA ILE A 213 -9.89 -24.56 50.03
C ILE A 213 -11.19 -24.57 50.83
N ALA A 214 -12.16 -25.37 50.40
CA ALA A 214 -13.26 -25.79 51.25
C ALA A 214 -12.64 -26.55 52.43
N ALA A 215 -12.54 -25.88 53.58
CA ALA A 215 -12.20 -26.51 54.84
C ALA A 215 -13.35 -27.44 55.24
N ALA A 216 -13.27 -28.71 54.83
CA ALA A 216 -13.99 -29.78 55.49
C ALA A 216 -13.40 -29.92 56.90
N ARG A 217 -14.09 -29.37 57.91
CA ARG A 217 -13.89 -29.77 59.31
C ARG A 217 -14.74 -31.00 59.58
N SER A 218 -14.06 -32.08 59.92
CA SER A 218 -14.60 -33.32 60.47
C SER A 218 -14.99 -33.15 61.95
N SER A 219 -16.23 -33.54 62.30
CA SER A 219 -16.66 -34.25 63.53
C SER A 219 -18.12 -33.91 63.83
#